data_AF-K9CP07-F1
#
_entry.id   AF-K9CP07-F1
#
_cell.length_a   1.000
_cell.length_b   1.000
_cell.length_c   1.000
_cell.angle_alpha   90.00
_cell.angle_beta   90.00
_cell.angle_gamma   90.00
#
_symmetry.space_group_name_H-M   'P 1'
#
loop_
_entity.id
_entity.type
_entity.pdbx_description
1 polymer ?
#
loop_
_entity_poly.entity_id
_entity_poly.type
_entity_poly.pdbx_seq_one_letter_code
_entity_poly.pdbx_strand_id
1 'polypeptide(L)'
;MNQSLPPPPAAPARRPRRQWTPDRQRRFLAAQLETGNISHAAQMVGTSRSSAHRLRDRLAGTGFDRCWANALALHAARLSDPLAPIRRHKGPIGR
;
A
#
# COMPACT_ATOMS: atom_id res chain seq x y z
N MET A 1 -51.86 -21.80 22.34
CA MET A 1 -50.60 -22.25 21.71
C MET A 1 -50.14 -21.16 20.77
N ASN A 2 -49.19 -20.30 21.17
CA ASN A 2 -48.60 -19.35 20.22
C ASN A 2 -47.13 -19.17 20.56
N GLN A 3 -46.30 -20.09 20.06
CA GLN A 3 -44.85 -20.01 20.16
C GLN A 3 -44.37 -19.11 19.02
N SER A 4 -43.89 -17.91 19.35
CA SER A 4 -43.19 -17.05 18.39
C SER A 4 -41.84 -17.67 18.05
N LEU A 5 -41.61 -17.97 16.77
CA LEU A 5 -40.33 -18.48 16.25
C LEU A 5 -39.22 -17.42 16.46
N PRO A 6 -37.99 -17.82 16.86
CA PRO A 6 -36.87 -16.89 16.93
C PRO A 6 -36.42 -16.44 15.53
N PRO A 7 -35.95 -15.18 15.37
CA PRO A 7 -35.48 -14.68 14.09
C PRO A 7 -34.21 -15.41 13.62
N PRO A 8 -34.00 -15.56 12.30
CA PRO A 8 -32.81 -16.23 11.76
C PRO A 8 -31.52 -15.48 12.10
N PRO A 9 -30.37 -16.18 12.23
CA PRO A 9 -29.11 -15.54 12.58
C PRO A 9 -28.67 -14.55 11.50
N ALA A 10 -28.30 -13.35 11.92
CA ALA A 10 -27.84 -12.27 11.05
C ALA A 10 -26.65 -12.72 10.18
N ALA A 11 -26.75 -12.51 8.87
CA ALA A 11 -25.69 -12.83 7.92
C ALA A 11 -24.37 -12.12 8.30
N PRO A 12 -23.20 -12.74 8.06
CA PRO A 12 -21.92 -12.14 8.43
C PRO A 12 -21.71 -10.83 7.67
N ALA A 13 -21.49 -9.75 8.42
CA ALA A 13 -21.18 -8.43 7.86
C ALA A 13 -20.01 -8.55 6.86
N ARG A 14 -20.30 -8.30 5.59
CA ARG A 14 -19.33 -8.40 4.49
C ARG A 14 -18.18 -7.43 4.81
N ARG A 15 -17.00 -7.96 5.17
CA ARG A 15 -15.84 -7.13 5.54
C ARG A 15 -15.66 -6.01 4.51
N PRO A 16 -15.43 -4.76 4.96
CA PRO A 16 -15.26 -3.65 4.03
C PRO A 16 -14.16 -4.02 3.05
N ARG A 17 -14.51 -4.04 1.76
CA ARG A 17 -13.53 -4.29 0.69
C ARG A 17 -12.42 -3.27 0.87
N ARG A 18 -11.15 -3.70 0.84
CA ARG A 18 -10.02 -2.76 0.92
C ARG A 18 -9.95 -1.95 -0.38
N GLN A 19 -10.78 -0.92 -0.44
CA GLN A 19 -10.90 0.00 -1.57
C GLN A 19 -9.64 0.86 -1.65
N TRP A 20 -9.17 1.09 -2.87
CA TRP A 20 -8.16 2.12 -3.13
C TRP A 20 -8.85 3.47 -3.18
N THR A 21 -8.77 4.20 -2.06
CA THR A 21 -9.19 5.60 -2.00
C THR A 21 -8.04 6.50 -2.45
N PRO A 22 -8.31 7.72 -2.93
CA PRO A 22 -7.27 8.69 -3.28
C PRO A 22 -6.31 8.99 -2.11
N ASP A 23 -6.82 8.99 -0.87
CA ASP A 23 -5.99 9.11 0.33
C ASP A 23 -4.99 7.95 0.48
N ARG A 24 -5.45 6.70 0.31
CA ARG A 24 -4.55 5.53 0.34
C ARG A 24 -3.52 5.55 -0.78
N GLN A 25 -3.89 6.02 -1.96
CA GLN A 25 -2.94 6.17 -3.07
C GLN A 25 -1.81 7.15 -2.71
N ARG A 26 -2.15 8.30 -2.13
CA ARG A 26 -1.16 9.29 -1.69
C ARG A 26 -0.27 8.77 -0.57
N ARG A 27 -0.86 8.15 0.46
CA ARG A 27 -0.09 7.52 1.56
C ARG A 27 0.82 6.41 1.06
N PHE A 28 0.36 5.63 0.08
CA PHE A 28 1.16 4.59 -0.55
C PHE A 28 2.38 5.18 -1.26
N LEU A 29 2.20 6.23 -2.07
CA LEU A 29 3.30 6.89 -2.77
C LEU A 29 4.31 7.53 -1.81
N ALA A 30 3.83 8.15 -0.72
CA ALA A 30 4.70 8.69 0.32
C ALA A 30 5.54 7.59 0.98
N ALA A 31 4.89 6.50 1.43
CA ALA A 31 5.58 5.37 2.04
C ALA A 31 6.56 4.68 1.07
N GLN A 32 6.22 4.63 -0.22
CA GLN A 32 7.10 4.09 -1.27
C GLN A 32 8.37 4.94 -1.44
N LEU A 33 8.25 6.27 -1.40
CA LEU A 33 9.37 7.19 -1.50
C LEU A 33 10.28 7.11 -0.26
N GLU A 34 9.71 6.90 0.92
CA GLU A 34 10.46 6.83 2.18
C GLU A 34 11.23 5.51 2.33
N THR A 35 10.58 4.39 1.98
CA THR A 35 11.10 3.04 2.22
C THR A 35 11.80 2.43 1.01
N GLY A 36 11.48 2.86 -0.21
CA GLY A 36 11.92 2.20 -1.44
C GLY A 36 11.29 0.81 -1.67
N ASN A 37 10.43 0.33 -0.76
CA ASN A 37 9.90 -1.03 -0.78
C ASN A 37 8.38 -1.08 -0.94
N ILE A 38 7.94 -1.57 -2.11
CA ILE A 38 6.53 -1.72 -2.48
C ILE A 38 5.74 -2.57 -1.48
N SER A 39 6.33 -3.65 -0.98
CA SER A 39 5.67 -4.52 -0.01
C SER A 39 5.43 -3.79 1.31
N HIS A 40 6.44 -3.07 1.81
CA HIS A 40 6.33 -2.30 3.06
C HIS A 40 5.32 -1.17 2.92
N ALA A 41 5.41 -0.39 1.83
CA ALA A 41 4.46 0.69 1.54
C ALA A 41 3.01 0.17 1.44
N ALA A 42 2.79 -0.98 0.80
CA ALA A 42 1.47 -1.60 0.71
C ALA A 42 0.92 -2.01 2.09
N GLN A 43 1.78 -2.55 2.97
CA GLN A 43 1.40 -2.92 4.34
C GLN A 43 1.02 -1.69 5.17
N MET A 44 1.75 -0.58 5.06
CA MET A 44 1.44 0.67 5.77
C MET A 44 0.05 1.24 5.44
N VAL A 45 -0.44 1.03 4.20
CA VAL A 45 -1.80 1.44 3.80
C VAL A 45 -2.86 0.35 3.98
N GLY A 46 -2.50 -0.78 4.61
CA GLY A 46 -3.41 -1.90 4.87
C GLY A 46 -3.81 -2.69 3.63
N THR A 47 -2.97 -2.72 2.60
CA THR A 47 -3.21 -3.47 1.35
C THR A 47 -2.12 -4.53 1.12
N SER A 48 -2.42 -5.49 0.23
CA SER A 48 -1.40 -6.43 -0.24
C SER A 48 -0.61 -5.84 -1.41
N ARG A 49 0.65 -6.28 -1.55
CA ARG A 49 1.50 -5.98 -2.72
C ARG A 49 0.77 -6.26 -4.04
N SER A 50 0.08 -7.39 -4.14
CA SER A 50 -0.68 -7.77 -5.34
C SER A 50 -1.83 -6.81 -5.63
N SER A 51 -2.49 -6.25 -4.61
CA SER A 51 -3.52 -5.22 -4.78
C SER A 51 -2.93 -3.91 -5.29
N ALA A 52 -1.72 -3.56 -4.85
CA ALA A 52 -1.01 -2.37 -5.33
C ALA A 52 -0.59 -2.51 -6.80
N HIS A 53 -0.08 -3.68 -7.21
CA HIS A 53 0.20 -3.94 -8.63
C HIS A 53 -1.05 -3.90 -9.50
N ARG A 54 -2.16 -4.50 -9.04
CA ARG A 54 -3.46 -4.41 -9.75
C ARG A 54 -3.97 -2.98 -9.86
N LEU A 55 -3.75 -2.14 -8.84
CA LEU A 55 -4.08 -0.72 -8.92
C LEU A 55 -3.22 -0.02 -9.99
N ARG A 56 -1.91 -0.30 -10.00
CA ARG A 56 -0.98 0.28 -10.96
C ARG A 56 -1.37 -0.07 -12.39
N ASP A 57 -1.67 -1.34 -12.65
CA ASP A 57 -2.13 -1.82 -13.96
C ASP A 57 -3.39 -1.08 -14.44
N ARG A 58 -4.39 -0.94 -13.56
CA ARG A 58 -5.61 -0.18 -13.85
C ARG A 58 -5.38 1.31 -14.10
N LEU A 59 -4.33 1.88 -13.53
CA LEU A 59 -3.98 3.29 -13.62
C LEU A 59 -2.75 3.53 -14.51
N ALA A 60 -2.37 2.55 -15.33
CA ALA A 60 -1.26 2.66 -16.26
C ALA A 60 -1.50 3.85 -17.21
N GLY A 61 -0.45 4.64 -17.47
CA GLY A 61 -0.53 5.85 -18.30
C GLY A 61 -1.11 7.09 -17.61
N THR A 62 -1.67 6.95 -16.40
CA THR A 62 -2.16 8.11 -15.63
C THR A 62 -1.03 8.80 -14.84
N GLY A 63 -1.35 9.94 -14.22
CA GLY A 63 -0.41 10.62 -13.31
C GLY A 63 0.03 9.76 -12.13
N PHE A 64 -0.78 8.80 -11.69
CA PHE A 64 -0.42 7.89 -10.61
C PHE A 64 0.76 6.98 -10.99
N ASP A 65 0.76 6.40 -12.20
CA ASP A 65 1.86 5.55 -12.66
C ASP A 65 3.17 6.34 -12.83
N ARG A 66 3.09 7.58 -13.32
CA ARG A 66 4.25 8.49 -13.34
C ARG A 66 4.78 8.79 -11.94
N CYS A 67 3.90 9.11 -10.99
CA CYS A 67 4.29 9.33 -9.60
C CYS A 67 4.86 8.06 -8.95
N TRP A 68 4.37 6.88 -9.31
CA TRP A 68 4.90 5.60 -8.85
C TRP A 68 6.35 5.41 -9.30
N ALA A 69 6.62 5.57 -10.60
CA ALA A 69 7.97 5.47 -11.15
C ALA A 69 8.90 6.54 -10.55
N ASN A 70 8.40 7.78 -10.44
CA ASN A 70 9.15 8.89 -9.86
C ASN A 70 9.49 8.67 -8.38
N ALA A 71 8.57 8.10 -7.58
CA ALA A 71 8.84 7.81 -6.18
C ALA A 71 10.02 6.84 -6.01
N LEU A 72 10.11 5.83 -6.88
CA LEU A 72 11.23 4.89 -6.88
C LEU A 72 12.53 5.55 -7.36
N ALA A 73 12.46 6.34 -8.43
CA ALA A 73 13.61 7.07 -8.96
C ALA A 73 14.16 8.09 -7.94
N LEU A 74 13.30 8.86 -7.28
CA LEU A 74 13.67 9.80 -6.22
C LEU A 74 14.27 9.08 -5.01
N HIS A 75 13.77 7.90 -4.64
CA HIS A 75 14.38 7.10 -3.58
C HIS A 75 15.78 6.64 -3.97
N ALA A 76 15.96 6.14 -5.20
CA ALA A 76 17.28 5.74 -5.70
C ALA A 76 18.25 6.93 -5.78
N ALA A 77 17.78 8.08 -6.28
CA ALA A 77 18.56 9.31 -6.35
C ALA A 77 19.03 9.76 -4.96
N ARG A 78 18.16 9.66 -3.93
CA ARG A 78 18.52 9.94 -2.53
C ARG A 78 19.57 8.98 -1.98
N LEU A 79 19.61 7.73 -2.44
CA LEU A 79 20.63 6.77 -2.01
C LEU A 79 21.98 7.02 -2.71
N SER A 80 21.97 7.56 -3.93
CA SER A 80 23.18 7.95 -4.66
C SER A 80 23.68 9.35 -4.34
N ASP A 81 22.86 10.17 -3.68
CA ASP A 81 23.21 11.55 -3.35
C ASP A 81 24.36 11.59 -2.33
N PRO A 82 25.51 12.20 -2.66
CA PRO A 82 26.68 12.20 -1.78
C PRO A 82 26.50 13.05 -0.52
N LEU A 83 25.49 13.92 -0.50
CA LEU A 83 25.12 14.76 0.64
C LEU A 83 24.03 14.13 1.50
N ALA A 84 23.42 13.01 1.05
CA ALA A 84 22.42 12.33 1.83
C ALA A 84 23.09 11.78 3.09
N PRO A 85 22.44 11.89 4.26
CA PRO A 85 22.98 11.29 5.48
C PRO A 85 23.22 9.82 5.18
N ILE A 86 24.46 9.35 5.39
CA ILE A 86 24.88 7.97 5.13
C ILE A 86 23.91 7.07 5.89
N ARG A 87 22.87 6.56 5.20
CA ARG A 87 21.92 5.63 5.79
C ARG A 87 22.72 4.37 6.00
N ARG A 88 23.15 4.15 7.24
CA ARG A 88 23.69 2.85 7.67
C ARG A 88 22.69 1.81 7.22
N HIS A 89 23.08 1.05 6.20
CA HIS A 89 22.25 0.04 5.59
C HIS A 89 21.82 -0.91 6.71
N LYS A 90 20.56 -0.81 7.17
CA LYS A 90 19.99 -1.83 8.04
C LYS A 90 19.69 -3.01 7.14
N GLY A 91 20.74 -3.77 6.85
CA GLY A 91 20.61 -5.08 6.23
C GLY A 91 19.65 -5.93 7.07
N PRO A 92 18.99 -6.93 6.46
CA PRO A 92 18.14 -7.84 7.21
C PRO A 92 19.01 -8.53 8.26
N ILE A 93 18.77 -8.18 9.53
CA ILE A 93 19.23 -8.98 10.67
C ILE A 93 18.43 -10.28 10.66
N GLY A 94 19.09 -11.36 10.24
CA GLY A 94 18.67 -12.72 10.51
C GLY A 94 17.55 -13.27 9.63
N ARG A 95 17.85 -14.39 8.97
CA ARG A 95 17.05 -15.59 9.19
C ARG A 95 18.00 -16.74 9.49
#